data_AF-A0A1W4XIB3-F1
#
_entry.id   AF-A0A1W4XIB3-F1
#
_cell.length_a   1.000
_cell.length_b   1.000
_cell.length_c   1.000
_cell.angle_alpha   90.00
_cell.angle_beta   90.00
_cell.angle_gamma   90.00
#
_symmetry.space_group_name_H-M   'P 1'
#
loop_
_entity.id
_entity.type
_entity.pdbx_description
1 polymer ?
#
loop_
_entity_poly.entity_id
_entity_poly.type
_entity_poly.pdbx_seq_one_letter_code
_entity_poly.pdbx_strand_id
1 'polypeptide(L)'
;KWKDEELDSISIEETPKYIDTIFDEQQQEILKKRNKSQLNPQHHNILFNRRLYNQSIEDFHDTIKYKRKLLSRYGIKSLDIPAGALWLTEEGIEDKMEYERAYNPHTLQEGWKILEEKRQNEEETIRLRDKEIGENLKKRFVWEKELQDKIAKKAEALRVAREKKSRLIDEVCRKLGFAVNPRDPKFQEALEKINIDLRIIMIM
;
A
#
# COMPACT_ATOMS: atom_id res chain seq x y z
N LYS A 1 34.07 15.09 103.78
CA LYS A 1 32.74 15.71 103.59
C LYS A 1 32.31 15.41 102.17
N TRP A 2 31.58 14.31 101.98
CA TRP A 2 30.92 13.99 100.72
C TRP A 2 29.57 14.71 100.76
N LYS A 3 29.27 15.50 99.74
CA LYS A 3 27.94 16.08 99.55
C LYS A 3 27.14 15.01 98.83
N ASP A 4 26.18 14.42 99.54
CA ASP A 4 25.14 13.61 98.93
C ASP A 4 24.20 14.59 98.20
N GLU A 5 24.34 14.68 96.88
CA GLU A 5 23.31 15.28 96.03
C GLU A 5 22.20 14.25 95.89
N GLU A 6 21.13 14.43 96.68
CA GLU A 6 19.87 13.70 96.53
C GLU A 6 19.32 13.96 95.11
N LEU A 7 19.52 13.00 94.23
CA LEU A 7 18.79 12.91 92.96
C LEU A 7 17.35 12.55 93.29
N ASP A 8 16.50 13.56 93.19
CA ASP A 8 15.06 13.50 93.40
C ASP A 8 14.41 12.57 92.34
N SER A 9 14.24 11.30 92.71
CA SER A 9 13.80 10.21 91.83
C SER A 9 12.30 10.24 91.48
N ILE A 10 11.61 11.32 91.86
CA ILE A 10 10.16 11.47 91.71
C ILE A 10 9.78 12.47 90.61
N SER A 11 10.74 13.27 90.11
CA SER A 11 10.46 14.28 89.06
C SER A 11 10.67 13.79 87.62
N ILE A 12 10.95 12.50 87.41
CA ILE A 12 10.97 11.88 86.07
C ILE A 12 9.57 11.31 85.79
N GLU A 13 8.57 12.19 85.75
CA GLU A 13 7.35 11.87 85.03
C GLU A 13 7.70 11.95 83.54
N GLU A 14 8.19 10.84 82.97
CA GLU A 14 8.17 10.64 81.54
C GLU A 14 6.71 10.61 81.10
N THR A 15 6.16 11.79 80.80
CA THR A 15 4.86 11.89 80.14
C THR A 15 4.98 11.08 78.85
N PRO A 16 4.24 9.97 78.66
CA PRO A 16 4.23 9.27 77.39
C PRO A 16 3.75 10.27 76.34
N LYS A 17 4.63 10.60 75.38
CA LYS A 17 4.27 11.42 74.22
C LYS A 17 3.27 10.64 73.36
N TYR A 18 1.99 10.67 73.73
CA TYR A 18 0.92 10.21 72.88
C TYR A 18 0.81 11.15 71.67
N ILE A 19 1.28 10.65 70.52
CA ILE A 19 0.71 10.62 69.14
C ILE A 19 0.12 11.91 68.51
N ASP A 20 -0.10 13.01 69.23
CA ASP A 20 -1.00 14.07 68.73
C ASP A 20 -0.44 14.94 67.60
N THR A 21 0.84 14.79 67.25
CA THR A 21 1.37 15.32 65.99
C THR A 21 2.41 14.36 65.41
N ILE A 22 1.98 13.25 64.81
CA ILE A 22 2.88 12.53 63.90
C ILE A 22 3.15 13.45 62.72
N PHE A 23 4.33 14.07 62.71
CA PHE A 23 4.80 14.89 61.59
C PHE A 23 4.86 14.03 60.31
N ASP A 24 4.64 14.64 59.15
CA ASP A 24 4.64 13.95 57.85
C ASP A 24 5.93 13.12 57.64
N GLU A 25 7.05 13.61 58.13
CA GLU A 25 8.35 12.92 58.09
C GLU A 25 8.34 11.61 58.88
N GLN A 26 7.78 11.60 60.09
CA GLN A 26 7.64 10.40 60.91
C GLN A 26 6.66 9.40 60.26
N GLN A 27 5.60 9.88 59.63
CA GLN A 27 4.70 9.00 58.85
C GLN A 27 5.44 8.35 57.68
N GLN A 28 6.25 9.10 56.94
CA GLN A 28 7.06 8.56 55.84
C GLN A 28 8.07 7.52 56.33
N GLU A 29 8.70 7.73 57.48
CA GLU A 29 9.61 6.74 58.08
C GLU A 29 8.88 5.46 58.48
N ILE A 30 7.70 5.58 59.09
CA ILE A 30 6.87 4.42 59.44
C ILE A 30 6.46 3.66 58.17
N LEU A 31 6.07 4.36 57.10
CA LEU A 31 5.72 3.75 55.82
C LEU A 31 6.92 3.05 55.16
N LYS A 32 8.12 3.63 55.23
CA LYS A 32 9.36 2.99 54.77
C LYS A 32 9.63 1.69 55.55
N LYS A 33 9.51 1.72 56.89
CA LYS A 33 9.70 0.52 57.75
C LYS A 33 8.64 -0.55 57.50
N ARG A 34 7.40 -0.16 57.15
CA ARG A 34 6.31 -1.10 56.80
C ARG A 34 6.53 -1.80 55.46
N ASN A 35 7.30 -1.21 54.55
CA ASN A 35 7.60 -1.83 53.26
C ASN A 35 8.55 -3.02 53.43
N LYS A 36 7.99 -4.23 53.59
CA LYS A 36 8.75 -5.48 53.73
C LYS A 36 9.47 -5.91 52.45
N SER A 37 9.02 -5.40 51.30
CA SER A 37 9.53 -5.81 49.99
C SER A 37 10.94 -5.27 49.72
N GLN A 38 11.33 -4.19 50.41
CA GLN A 38 12.61 -3.48 50.23
C GLN A 38 12.90 -3.05 48.79
N LEU A 39 11.91 -3.13 47.89
CA LEU A 39 12.04 -2.66 46.52
C LEU A 39 12.17 -1.14 46.48
N ASN A 40 12.88 -0.66 45.45
CA ASN A 40 12.93 0.76 45.10
C ASN A 40 11.48 1.31 44.98
N PRO A 41 11.16 2.52 45.46
CA PRO A 41 9.78 3.02 45.46
C PRO A 41 9.09 2.96 44.10
N GLN A 42 9.82 3.13 43.00
CA GLN A 42 9.28 3.04 41.64
C GLN A 42 8.82 1.61 41.30
N HIS A 43 9.64 0.61 41.62
CA HIS A 43 9.30 -0.81 41.40
C HIS A 43 8.17 -1.26 42.31
N HIS A 44 8.15 -0.77 43.55
CA HIS A 44 7.02 -0.96 44.45
C HIS A 44 5.74 -0.35 43.87
N ASN A 45 5.80 0.87 43.33
CA ASN A 45 4.65 1.53 42.72
C ASN A 45 4.10 0.79 41.49
N ILE A 46 4.97 0.12 40.71
CA ILE A 46 4.53 -0.75 39.61
C ILE A 46 3.63 -1.88 40.14
N LEU A 47 4.02 -2.56 41.22
CA LEU A 47 3.24 -3.67 41.79
C LEU A 47 1.85 -3.23 42.27
N PHE A 48 1.73 -2.00 42.77
CA PHE A 48 0.47 -1.46 43.29
C PHE A 48 -0.30 -0.63 42.28
N ASN A 49 0.07 -0.65 40.99
CA ASN A 49 -0.53 0.18 39.94
C ASN A 49 -0.61 1.66 40.36
N ARG A 50 0.50 2.19 40.86
CA ARG A 50 0.68 3.60 41.20
C ARG A 50 1.68 4.26 40.26
N ARG A 51 1.68 5.59 40.23
CA ARG A 51 2.63 6.40 39.46
C ARG A 51 4.07 6.04 39.86
N LEU A 52 4.93 5.82 38.86
CA LEU A 52 6.32 5.40 39.11
C LEU A 52 7.15 6.53 39.71
N TYR A 53 7.16 7.69 39.06
CA TYR A 53 7.99 8.83 39.44
C TYR A 53 7.12 9.97 39.93
N ASN A 54 7.41 10.46 41.14
CA ASN A 54 6.72 11.64 41.68
C ASN A 54 7.21 12.94 41.03
N GLN A 55 8.46 12.96 40.56
CA GLN A 55 9.08 14.09 39.87
C GLN A 55 9.42 13.71 38.43
N SER A 56 9.48 14.71 37.55
CA SER A 56 9.95 14.53 36.18
C SER A 56 11.45 14.25 36.18
N ILE A 57 11.84 13.04 35.74
CA ILE A 57 13.26 12.66 35.58
C ILE A 57 13.79 12.98 34.18
N GLU A 58 12.91 12.93 33.18
CA GLU A 58 13.26 13.04 31.76
C GLU A 58 12.24 13.98 31.11
N ASP A 59 12.67 14.73 30.09
CA ASP A 59 11.86 15.78 29.45
C ASP A 59 10.51 15.26 28.93
N PHE A 60 10.45 13.99 28.51
CA PHE A 60 9.19 13.43 28.02
C PHE A 60 8.13 13.29 29.11
N HIS A 61 8.49 13.22 30.39
CA HIS A 61 7.56 13.17 31.51
C HIS A 61 6.73 14.46 31.61
N ASP A 62 7.29 15.59 31.16
CA ASP A 62 6.61 16.88 31.18
C ASP A 62 5.66 17.08 30.00
N THR A 63 5.76 16.24 28.97
CA THR A 63 4.91 16.32 27.77
C THR A 63 3.44 15.99 28.09
N ILE A 64 2.53 16.64 27.36
CA ILE A 64 1.07 16.37 27.43
C ILE A 64 0.79 14.90 27.08
N LYS A 65 1.55 14.31 26.16
CA LYS A 65 1.40 12.90 25.76
C LYS A 65 1.64 11.94 26.91
N TYR A 66 2.70 12.15 27.70
CA TYR A 66 2.98 11.31 28.87
C TYR A 66 1.91 11.49 29.95
N LYS A 67 1.51 12.74 30.21
CA LYS A 67 0.46 13.07 31.19
C LYS A 67 -0.90 12.46 30.82
N ARG A 68 -1.26 12.42 29.54
CA ARG A 68 -2.44 11.67 29.03
C ARG A 68 -2.32 10.17 29.34
N LYS A 69 -1.17 9.56 29.07
CA LYS A 69 -0.91 8.14 29.36
C LYS A 69 -1.03 7.85 30.87
N LEU A 70 -0.51 8.76 31.70
CA LEU A 70 -0.57 8.65 33.15
C LEU A 70 -2.03 8.70 33.65
N LEU A 71 -2.81 9.67 33.17
CA LEU A 71 -4.23 9.77 33.45
C LEU A 71 -4.97 8.49 33.05
N SER A 72 -4.72 7.95 31.86
CA SER A 72 -5.37 6.73 31.39
C SER A 72 -5.03 5.49 32.24
N ARG A 73 -3.80 5.39 32.75
CA ARG A 73 -3.36 4.21 33.52
C ARG A 73 -3.72 4.28 34.99
N TYR A 74 -3.54 5.43 35.62
CA TYR A 74 -3.60 5.57 37.08
C TYR A 74 -4.74 6.48 37.56
N GLY A 75 -5.47 7.11 36.63
CA GLY A 75 -6.59 7.99 36.94
C GLY A 75 -6.17 9.36 37.46
N ILE A 76 -7.17 10.15 37.86
CA ILE A 76 -7.02 11.57 38.20
C ILE A 76 -6.07 11.79 39.39
N LYS A 77 -6.08 10.88 40.37
CA LYS A 77 -5.24 10.96 41.59
C LYS A 77 -3.73 10.98 41.30
N SER A 78 -3.32 10.51 40.13
CA SER A 78 -1.92 10.42 39.74
C SER A 78 -1.40 11.67 39.03
N LEU A 79 -2.29 12.59 38.65
CA LEU A 79 -1.98 13.72 37.80
C LEU A 79 -1.78 14.97 38.65
N ASP A 80 -0.69 15.69 38.41
CA ASP A 80 -0.37 16.94 39.14
C ASP A 80 -1.10 18.17 38.56
N ILE A 81 -1.85 17.97 37.46
CA ILE A 81 -2.45 19.00 36.62
C ILE A 81 -3.95 18.70 36.46
N PRO A 82 -4.83 19.70 36.30
CA PRO A 82 -6.24 19.44 36.00
C PRO A 82 -6.42 18.65 34.69
N ALA A 83 -7.32 17.67 34.68
CA ALA A 83 -7.60 16.85 33.50
C ALA A 83 -8.03 17.66 32.26
N GLY A 84 -8.63 18.84 32.47
CA GLY A 84 -8.99 19.79 31.41
C GLY A 84 -7.80 20.23 30.56
N ALA A 85 -6.62 20.40 31.16
CA ALA A 85 -5.42 20.84 30.45
C ALA A 85 -4.85 19.76 29.49
N LEU A 86 -5.39 18.54 29.53
CA LEU A 86 -5.02 17.48 28.59
C LEU A 86 -5.85 17.52 27.31
N TRP A 87 -6.89 18.34 27.21
CA TRP A 87 -7.56 18.60 25.94
C TRP A 87 -6.67 19.46 25.04
N LEU A 88 -7.01 19.55 23.75
CA LEU A 88 -6.30 20.47 22.86
C LEU A 88 -6.63 21.91 23.25
N THR A 89 -5.65 22.79 23.04
CA THR A 89 -5.86 24.23 23.06
C THR A 89 -6.74 24.65 21.87
N GLU A 90 -7.32 25.84 21.93
CA GLU A 90 -8.11 26.40 20.84
C GLU A 90 -7.30 26.44 19.54
N GLU A 91 -6.06 26.93 19.59
CA GLU A 91 -5.11 26.90 18.47
C GLU A 91 -4.91 25.47 17.93
N GLY A 92 -4.73 24.48 18.81
CA GLY A 92 -4.54 23.09 18.40
C GLY A 92 -5.81 22.45 17.81
N ILE A 93 -6.99 22.98 18.12
CA ILE A 93 -8.26 22.57 17.50
C ILE A 93 -8.32 23.15 16.08
N GLU A 94 -7.98 24.43 15.90
CA GLU A 94 -7.92 25.09 14.60
C GLU A 94 -6.95 24.37 13.65
N ASP A 95 -5.73 24.09 14.11
CA ASP A 95 -4.72 23.34 13.34
C ASP A 95 -5.26 21.97 12.87
N LYS A 96 -5.97 21.27 13.75
CA LYS A 96 -6.56 19.97 13.41
C LYS A 96 -7.70 20.10 12.42
N MET A 97 -8.53 21.12 12.55
CA MET A 97 -9.62 21.39 11.62
C MET A 97 -9.07 21.76 10.24
N GLU A 98 -8.01 22.56 10.17
CA GLU A 98 -7.33 22.87 8.91
C GLU A 98 -6.71 21.63 8.27
N TYR A 99 -6.00 20.82 9.06
CA TYR A 99 -5.46 19.54 8.59
C TYR A 99 -6.56 18.63 8.04
N GLU A 100 -7.69 18.50 8.75
CA GLU A 100 -8.81 17.68 8.31
C GLU A 100 -9.42 18.20 7.01
N ARG A 101 -9.61 19.52 6.87
CA ARG A 101 -10.12 20.15 5.63
C ARG A 101 -9.16 19.96 4.46
N ALA A 102 -7.86 20.06 4.68
CA ALA A 102 -6.85 19.91 3.64
C ALA A 102 -6.71 18.44 3.19
N TYR A 103 -6.73 17.50 4.14
CA TYR A 103 -6.56 16.07 3.85
C TYR A 103 -7.86 15.42 3.35
N ASN A 104 -9.01 15.82 3.90
CA ASN A 104 -10.35 15.33 3.56
C ASN A 104 -11.22 16.48 3.03
N PRO A 105 -11.02 16.89 1.76
CA PRO A 105 -11.71 18.06 1.21
C PRO A 105 -13.21 17.84 0.99
N HIS A 106 -13.66 16.59 0.83
CA HIS A 106 -15.04 16.28 0.51
C HIS A 106 -15.81 15.81 1.73
N THR A 107 -17.06 16.27 1.82
CA THR A 107 -18.01 15.69 2.77
C THR A 107 -18.41 14.28 2.32
N LEU A 108 -18.93 13.47 3.25
CA LEU A 108 -19.39 12.12 2.93
C LEU A 108 -20.45 12.10 1.82
N GLN A 109 -21.35 13.08 1.83
CA GLN A 109 -22.42 13.21 0.83
C GLN A 109 -21.87 13.57 -0.56
N GLU A 110 -20.87 14.45 -0.63
CA GLU A 110 -20.16 14.76 -1.86
C GLU A 110 -19.38 13.56 -2.37
N GLY A 111 -18.73 12.82 -1.48
CA GLY A 111 -18.04 11.57 -1.80
C GLY A 111 -18.96 10.55 -2.48
N TRP A 112 -20.20 10.41 -2.00
CA TRP A 112 -21.19 9.54 -2.64
C TRP A 112 -21.61 10.02 -4.03
N LYS A 113 -21.78 11.33 -4.23
CA LYS A 113 -22.08 11.89 -5.56
C LYS A 113 -20.95 11.62 -6.55
N ILE A 114 -19.71 11.87 -6.15
CA ILE A 114 -18.52 11.60 -6.99
C ILE A 114 -18.44 10.12 -7.36
N LEU A 115 -18.73 9.22 -6.42
CA LEU A 115 -18.73 7.79 -6.68
C LEU A 115 -19.84 7.38 -7.67
N GLU A 116 -21.03 7.92 -7.50
CA GLU A 116 -22.16 7.67 -8.40
C GLU A 116 -21.90 8.18 -9.82
N GLU A 117 -21.34 9.39 -9.95
CA GLU A 117 -20.92 9.94 -11.26
C GLU A 117 -19.85 9.08 -11.93
N LYS A 118 -18.86 8.59 -11.18
CA LYS A 118 -17.85 7.66 -11.71
C LYS A 118 -18.48 6.37 -12.21
N ARG A 119 -19.41 5.78 -11.44
CA ARG A 119 -20.13 4.57 -11.81
C ARG A 119 -20.92 4.76 -13.10
N GLN A 120 -21.64 5.88 -13.22
CA GLN A 120 -22.38 6.20 -14.43
C GLN A 120 -21.48 6.36 -15.66
N ASN A 121 -20.36 7.08 -15.52
CA ASN A 121 -19.38 7.23 -16.60
C ASN A 121 -18.79 5.88 -17.03
N GLU A 122 -18.44 5.01 -16.08
CA GLU A 122 -17.95 3.66 -16.37
C GLU A 122 -18.99 2.84 -17.12
N GLU A 123 -20.25 2.83 -16.66
CA GLU A 123 -21.37 2.15 -17.33
C GLU A 123 -21.57 2.66 -18.76
N GLU A 124 -21.49 3.98 -18.98
CA GLU A 124 -21.57 4.56 -20.32
C GLU A 124 -20.40 4.14 -21.22
N THR A 125 -19.16 4.12 -20.70
CA THR A 125 -18.00 3.69 -21.47
C THR A 125 -18.09 2.22 -21.88
N ILE A 126 -18.55 1.35 -20.97
CA ILE A 126 -18.79 -0.08 -21.24
C ILE A 126 -19.87 -0.22 -22.30
N ARG A 127 -20.98 0.52 -22.17
CA ARG A 127 -22.08 0.48 -23.13
C ARG A 127 -21.65 0.92 -24.53
N LEU A 128 -20.84 1.96 -24.65
CA LEU A 128 -20.31 2.44 -25.94
C LEU A 128 -19.37 1.39 -26.56
N ARG A 129 -18.48 0.82 -25.76
CA ARG A 129 -17.58 -0.26 -26.19
C ARG A 129 -18.34 -1.48 -26.68
N ASP A 130 -19.35 -1.92 -25.94
CA ASP A 130 -20.17 -3.08 -26.31
C ASP A 130 -20.96 -2.83 -27.60
N LYS A 131 -21.44 -1.59 -27.81
CA LYS A 131 -22.09 -1.20 -29.05
C LYS A 131 -21.12 -1.29 -30.24
N GLU A 132 -19.91 -0.78 -30.10
CA GLU A 132 -18.88 -0.85 -31.13
C GLU A 132 -18.49 -2.31 -31.45
N ILE A 133 -18.28 -3.13 -30.43
CA ILE A 133 -18.01 -4.56 -30.58
C ILE A 133 -19.17 -5.24 -31.32
N GLY A 134 -20.41 -4.93 -30.96
CA GLY A 134 -21.60 -5.46 -31.62
C GLY A 134 -21.67 -5.09 -33.12
N GLU A 135 -21.31 -3.86 -33.49
CA GLU A 135 -21.23 -3.42 -34.88
C GLU A 135 -20.12 -4.12 -35.67
N ASN A 136 -18.95 -4.31 -35.05
CA ASN A 136 -17.82 -5.03 -35.65
C ASN A 136 -18.13 -6.53 -35.83
N LEU A 137 -18.82 -7.16 -34.87
CA LEU A 137 -19.24 -8.55 -34.97
C LEU A 137 -20.21 -8.78 -36.14
N LYS A 138 -21.11 -7.82 -36.43
CA LYS A 138 -22.00 -7.90 -37.60
C LYS A 138 -21.22 -7.89 -38.92
N LYS A 139 -20.16 -7.07 -39.01
CA LYS A 139 -19.29 -6.97 -40.21
C LYS A 139 -18.33 -8.14 -40.35
N ARG A 140 -18.08 -8.89 -39.27
CA ARG A 140 -17.10 -9.99 -39.23
C ARG A 140 -17.29 -11.04 -40.33
N PHE A 141 -18.53 -11.49 -40.52
CA PHE A 141 -18.82 -12.54 -41.51
C PHE A 141 -18.53 -12.10 -42.96
N VAL A 142 -18.73 -10.80 -43.25
CA VAL A 142 -18.39 -10.23 -44.56
C VAL A 142 -16.88 -10.22 -44.75
N TRP A 143 -16.12 -9.74 -43.76
CA TRP A 143 -14.66 -9.72 -43.82
C TRP A 143 -14.04 -11.12 -43.91
N GLU A 144 -14.60 -12.09 -43.20
CA GLU A 144 -14.18 -13.48 -43.25
C GLU A 144 -14.37 -14.05 -44.66
N LYS A 145 -15.53 -13.83 -45.28
CA LYS A 145 -15.80 -14.24 -46.65
C LYS A 145 -14.86 -13.57 -47.65
N GLU A 146 -14.67 -12.26 -47.56
CA GLU A 146 -13.75 -11.53 -48.43
C GLU A 146 -12.30 -12.01 -48.31
N LEU A 147 -11.87 -12.40 -47.10
CA LEU A 147 -10.55 -12.96 -46.87
C LEU A 147 -10.42 -14.34 -47.52
N GLN A 148 -11.40 -15.23 -47.33
CA GLN A 148 -11.41 -16.54 -47.95
C GLN A 148 -11.42 -16.44 -49.47
N ASP A 149 -12.20 -15.53 -50.04
CA ASP A 149 -12.24 -15.28 -51.49
C ASP A 149 -10.88 -14.80 -52.02
N LYS A 150 -10.17 -13.93 -51.28
CA LYS A 150 -8.80 -13.49 -51.63
C LYS A 150 -7.80 -14.64 -51.57
N ILE A 151 -7.89 -15.49 -50.54
CA ILE A 151 -7.03 -16.68 -50.41
C ILE A 151 -7.27 -17.64 -51.58
N ALA A 152 -8.54 -17.93 -51.91
CA ALA A 152 -8.91 -18.80 -53.02
C ALA A 152 -8.40 -18.26 -54.37
N LYS A 153 -8.57 -16.95 -54.64
CA LYS A 153 -8.05 -16.31 -55.86
C LYS A 153 -6.52 -16.41 -55.96
N LYS A 154 -5.80 -16.18 -54.86
CA LYS A 154 -4.33 -16.31 -54.84
C LYS A 154 -3.90 -17.76 -55.04
N ALA A 155 -4.60 -18.72 -54.43
CA ALA A 155 -4.32 -20.14 -54.59
C ALA A 155 -4.53 -20.59 -56.05
N GLU A 156 -5.60 -20.13 -56.70
CA GLU A 156 -5.87 -20.46 -58.10
C GLU A 156 -4.85 -19.81 -59.05
N ALA A 157 -4.52 -18.53 -58.82
CA ALA A 157 -3.47 -17.86 -59.60
C ALA A 157 -2.12 -18.59 -59.50
N LEU A 158 -1.76 -19.05 -58.30
CA LEU A 158 -0.56 -19.85 -58.07
C LEU A 158 -0.63 -21.20 -58.78
N ARG A 159 -1.79 -21.87 -58.77
CA ARG A 159 -2.00 -23.14 -59.47
C ARG A 159 -1.85 -22.98 -60.99
N VAL A 160 -2.51 -21.98 -61.57
CA VAL A 160 -2.41 -21.67 -63.00
C VAL A 160 -0.98 -21.29 -63.39
N ALA A 161 -0.28 -20.51 -62.57
CA ALA A 161 1.12 -20.18 -62.81
C ALA A 161 2.03 -21.42 -62.78
N ARG A 162 1.81 -22.33 -61.81
CA ARG A 162 2.53 -23.62 -61.74
C ARG A 162 2.26 -24.48 -62.97
N GLU A 163 1.01 -24.60 -63.41
CA GLU A 163 0.65 -25.36 -64.62
C GLU A 163 1.24 -24.76 -65.90
N LYS A 164 1.21 -23.43 -66.05
CA LYS A 164 1.85 -22.76 -67.19
C LYS A 164 3.35 -23.00 -67.19
N LYS A 165 3.99 -22.93 -66.02
CA LYS A 165 5.41 -23.22 -65.85
C LYS A 165 5.73 -24.68 -66.20
N SER A 166 4.94 -25.65 -65.73
CA SER A 166 5.19 -27.07 -66.05
C SER A 166 5.01 -27.36 -67.53
N ARG A 167 3.96 -26.83 -68.18
CA ARG A 167 3.74 -26.98 -69.63
C ARG A 167 4.90 -26.39 -70.43
N LEU A 168 5.40 -25.22 -70.05
CA LEU A 168 6.51 -24.57 -70.72
C LEU A 168 7.81 -25.40 -70.59
N ILE A 169 8.07 -25.95 -69.41
CA ILE A 169 9.21 -26.85 -69.18
C ILE A 169 9.09 -28.11 -70.06
N ASP A 170 7.91 -28.71 -70.14
CA ASP A 170 7.68 -29.91 -70.95
C ASP A 170 7.87 -29.63 -72.46
N GLU A 171 7.38 -28.49 -72.96
CA GLU A 171 7.54 -28.09 -74.36
C GLU A 171 9.02 -27.89 -74.73
N VAL A 172 9.79 -27.22 -73.88
CA VAL A 172 11.23 -26.99 -74.10
C VAL A 172 12.01 -28.30 -74.00
N CYS A 173 11.71 -29.16 -73.01
CA CYS A 173 12.34 -30.47 -72.87
C CYS A 173 12.08 -31.37 -74.10
N ARG A 174 10.86 -31.34 -74.65
CA ARG A 174 10.53 -32.08 -75.90
C ARG A 174 11.35 -31.60 -77.10
N LYS A 175 11.67 -30.31 -77.18
CA LYS A 175 12.47 -29.74 -78.28
C LYS A 175 13.96 -30.00 -78.13
N LEU A 176 14.48 -30.02 -76.90
CA LEU A 176 15.89 -30.30 -76.62
C LEU A 176 16.20 -31.81 -76.64
N GLY A 177 15.24 -32.67 -76.34
CA GLY A 177 15.40 -34.13 -76.40
C GLY A 177 16.07 -34.76 -75.17
N PHE A 178 16.31 -33.98 -74.10
CA PHE A 178 16.82 -34.44 -72.80
C PHE A 178 16.21 -33.59 -71.67
N ALA A 179 16.20 -34.12 -70.44
CA ALA A 179 15.65 -33.41 -69.29
C ALA A 179 16.62 -32.29 -68.84
N VAL A 180 16.20 -31.03 -68.98
CA VAL A 180 17.01 -29.86 -68.62
C VAL A 180 16.39 -29.11 -67.46
N ASN A 181 17.22 -28.71 -66.50
CA ASN A 181 16.78 -27.91 -65.37
C ASN A 181 16.45 -26.47 -65.84
N PRO A 182 15.33 -25.86 -65.40
CA PRO A 182 14.93 -24.51 -65.84
C PRO A 182 15.90 -23.37 -65.47
N ARG A 183 16.90 -23.66 -64.63
CA ARG A 183 17.92 -22.71 -64.15
C ARG A 183 19.24 -22.81 -64.92
N ASP A 184 19.34 -23.74 -65.87
CA ASP A 184 20.52 -23.96 -66.71
C ASP A 184 20.59 -22.90 -67.82
N PRO A 185 21.77 -22.30 -68.11
CA PRO A 185 21.94 -21.34 -69.20
C PRO A 185 21.47 -21.86 -70.57
N LYS A 186 21.62 -23.17 -70.84
CA LYS A 186 21.16 -23.78 -72.11
C LYS A 186 19.64 -23.75 -72.27
N PHE A 187 18.90 -23.79 -71.16
CA PHE A 187 17.44 -23.66 -71.16
C PHE A 187 17.00 -22.23 -71.49
N GLN A 188 17.74 -21.23 -70.99
CA GLN A 188 17.47 -19.82 -71.25
C GLN A 188 17.69 -19.46 -72.72
N GLU A 189 18.79 -19.94 -73.31
CA GLU A 189 19.07 -19.77 -74.75
C GLU A 189 17.99 -20.42 -75.65
N ALA A 190 17.48 -21.59 -75.25
CA ALA A 190 16.41 -22.28 -75.97
C ALA A 190 15.07 -21.53 -75.86
N LEU A 191 14.79 -20.90 -74.71
CA LEU A 191 13.60 -20.08 -74.49
C LEU A 191 13.62 -18.79 -75.33
N GLU A 192 14.78 -18.12 -75.39
CA GLU A 192 14.98 -16.89 -76.16
C GLU A 192 14.79 -17.10 -77.67
N LYS A 193 15.26 -18.24 -78.20
CA LYS A 193 15.06 -18.61 -79.62
C LYS A 193 13.59 -18.81 -79.99
N ILE A 194 12.72 -19.09 -79.02
CA ILE A 194 11.28 -19.31 -79.22
C ILE A 194 10.49 -17.98 -79.08
N ASN A 195 11.16 -16.87 -78.76
CA ASN A 195 10.60 -15.51 -78.64
C ASN A 195 9.44 -15.41 -77.63
N ILE A 196 9.57 -16.08 -76.48
CA ILE A 196 8.61 -16.03 -75.37
C ILE A 196 9.27 -15.35 -74.16
N ASP A 197 8.54 -14.40 -73.58
CA ASP A 197 9.02 -13.46 -72.56
C ASP A 197 9.56 -14.18 -71.29
N LEU A 198 10.88 -14.06 -71.06
CA LEU A 198 11.62 -14.65 -69.91
C LEU A 198 11.05 -14.25 -68.54
N ARG A 199 10.28 -13.16 -68.48
CA ARG A 199 9.70 -12.60 -67.25
C ARG A 199 8.68 -13.52 -66.58
N ILE A 200 8.08 -14.48 -67.29
CA ILE A 200 7.06 -15.39 -66.74
C ILE A 200 7.66 -16.45 -65.81
N ILE A 201 8.94 -16.80 -65.97
CA ILE A 201 9.60 -17.87 -65.21
C ILE A 201 10.35 -17.33 -63.99
N MET A 202 10.84 -16.09 -64.04
CA MET A 202 11.81 -15.54 -63.08
C MET A 202 11.20 -14.79 -61.89
N ILE A 203 9.86 -14.61 -61.85
CA ILE A 203 9.15 -13.92 -60.76
C ILE A 203 8.44 -14.98 -59.89
N MET A 204 9.22 -15.80 -59.17
CA MET A 204 8.87 -16.48 -57.91
C MET A 204 10.03 -17.30 -57.38
#